data_AF-A0AAV2MLD9-F1
#
_entry.id   AF-A0AAV2MLD9-F1
#
_cell.length_a   1.000
_cell.length_b   1.000
_cell.length_c   1.000
_cell.angle_alpha   90.00
_cell.angle_beta   90.00
_cell.angle_gamma   90.00
#
_symmetry.space_group_name_H-M   'P 1'
#
loop_
_entity.id
_entity.type
_entity.pdbx_description
1 polymer ?
#
loop_
_entity_poly.entity_id
_entity_poly.type
_entity_poly.pdbx_seq_one_letter_code
_entity_poly.pdbx_strand_id
1 'polypeptide(L)'
;MSTVLDHVMETGLKEQLPQTLTQMYIHFLVVQAKSKASRVEQLCCGLKSATCRLEVLRLSGCVVSERGGAALASALSSAHSHLTELDLSYNHPGASAEVLTAVRDHPHYPLHTLRLDPAGERWMVTGPRKYFCDVSLDPNTANNTLQLSEYRRTVTRVEALQLYPSHQDRFSSCPQLLSSTALTGRSYFEVEWSGDVVIALSHRGIGRRGDLDQCRFGDNDQSWSLRMEGDRRSFYHCKRKTQVDYYYKQRVGVFLDSEAGVLYFSEVDYGKSWSPLHSVSVSVSEPLFVGFSLERPGSSVSLLNFDNEDD
;
A
#
# COMPACT_ATOMS: atom_id res chain seq x y z
N MET A 1 24.42 13.03 21.50
CA MET A 1 24.10 12.56 20.14
C MET A 1 22.73 11.90 20.24
N SER A 2 21.70 12.74 20.17
CA SER A 2 20.30 12.47 20.56
C SER A 2 19.61 11.72 19.43
N THR A 3 18.95 10.61 19.77
CA THR A 3 18.16 9.84 18.81
C THR A 3 16.77 10.43 18.69
N VAL A 4 16.09 10.18 17.57
CA VAL A 4 14.72 10.68 17.30
C VAL A 4 13.74 10.32 18.43
N LEU A 5 13.99 9.25 19.20
CA LEU A 5 13.20 8.91 20.39
C LEU A 5 13.34 9.96 21.50
N ASP A 6 14.56 10.45 21.74
CA ASP A 6 14.84 11.50 22.72
C ASP A 6 14.23 12.83 22.26
N HIS A 7 14.24 13.11 20.95
CA HIS A 7 13.62 14.30 20.39
C HIS A 7 12.08 14.26 20.49
N VAL A 8 11.46 13.09 20.35
CA VAL A 8 10.01 12.88 20.54
C VAL A 8 9.60 12.95 22.02
N MET A 9 10.51 12.65 22.94
CA MET A 9 10.26 12.76 24.39
C MET A 9 10.54 14.16 24.95
N GLU A 10 11.48 14.91 24.39
CA GLU A 10 11.90 16.23 24.91
C GLU A 10 11.21 17.42 24.23
N THR A 11 10.75 17.30 22.97
CA THR A 11 10.05 18.40 22.30
C THR A 11 8.58 18.45 22.70
N GLY A 12 8.31 19.14 23.81
CA GLY A 12 6.97 19.60 24.19
C GLY A 12 6.38 20.63 23.21
N LEU A 13 6.24 20.27 21.93
CA LEU A 13 5.53 21.07 20.94
C LEU A 13 4.03 20.74 21.03
N LYS A 14 3.27 21.78 21.38
CA LYS A 14 1.81 21.83 21.43
C LYS A 14 1.18 21.73 20.04
N GLU A 15 1.44 20.66 19.32
CA GLU A 15 0.57 20.16 18.25
C GLU A 15 0.25 18.70 18.57
N GLN A 16 -1.03 18.35 18.49
CA GLN A 16 -1.58 17.13 19.08
C GLN A 16 -0.77 15.88 18.68
N LEU A 17 -0.40 15.08 19.69
CA LEU A 17 0.07 13.71 19.51
C LEU A 17 -0.86 12.97 18.52
N PRO A 18 -0.31 12.25 17.51
CA PRO A 18 -1.12 11.50 16.56
C PRO A 18 -2.02 10.52 17.31
N GLN A 19 -3.34 10.67 17.16
CA GLN A 19 -4.32 10.02 18.03
C GLN A 19 -4.56 8.53 17.68
N THR A 20 -3.95 8.01 16.62
CA THR A 20 -4.12 6.62 16.19
C THR A 20 -2.82 5.96 15.68
N LEU A 21 -2.71 4.64 15.88
CA LEU A 21 -1.65 3.76 15.37
C LEU A 21 -1.40 3.90 13.85
N THR A 22 -2.43 4.27 13.09
CA THR A 22 -2.37 4.48 11.63
C THR A 22 -1.48 5.67 11.25
N GLN A 23 -1.45 6.73 12.06
CA GLN A 23 -0.56 7.88 11.84
C GLN A 23 0.89 7.55 12.22
N MET A 24 1.12 6.70 13.23
CA MET A 24 2.44 6.12 13.49
C MET A 24 2.91 5.25 12.33
N TYR A 25 2.01 4.49 11.71
CA TYR A 25 2.32 3.56 10.61
C TYR A 25 2.77 4.27 9.33
N ILE A 26 2.12 5.39 8.97
CA ILE A 26 2.51 6.22 7.81
C ILE A 26 3.88 6.87 8.04
N HIS A 27 4.14 7.40 9.24
CA HIS A 27 5.45 7.97 9.56
C HIS A 27 6.54 6.88 9.61
N PHE A 28 6.21 5.69 10.09
CA PHE A 28 7.12 4.54 10.17
C PHE A 28 7.49 3.96 8.79
N LEU A 29 6.55 3.92 7.84
CA LEU A 29 6.82 3.48 6.46
C LEU A 29 7.67 4.49 5.67
N VAL A 30 7.57 5.78 5.99
CA VAL A 30 8.30 6.85 5.30
C VAL A 30 9.69 7.13 5.91
N VAL A 31 9.88 6.96 7.22
CA VAL A 31 11.02 7.59 7.91
C VAL A 31 12.26 6.71 8.14
N GLN A 32 12.31 5.40 7.90
CA GLN A 32 13.47 4.62 8.37
C GLN A 32 14.12 3.63 7.40
N ALA A 33 14.86 4.20 6.44
CA ALA A 33 16.12 3.65 5.96
C ALA A 33 17.28 4.21 6.81
N LYS A 34 17.59 3.59 7.96
CA LYS A 34 18.91 3.57 8.63
C LYS A 34 18.87 2.72 9.92
N SER A 35 19.61 1.60 9.89
CA SER A 35 19.88 0.64 10.99
C SER A 35 18.65 0.00 11.68
N LYS A 36 18.36 -1.26 11.33
CA LYS A 36 17.15 -2.00 11.75
C LYS A 36 17.32 -2.90 12.96
N ALA A 37 18.49 -3.52 13.15
CA ALA A 37 18.73 -4.42 14.28
C ALA A 37 18.63 -3.69 15.63
N SER A 38 19.16 -2.48 15.72
CA SER A 38 19.16 -1.72 16.97
C SER A 38 17.77 -1.25 17.39
N ARG A 39 16.81 -1.12 16.47
CA ARG A 39 15.45 -0.62 16.78
C ARG A 39 14.56 -1.71 17.39
N VAL A 40 14.58 -2.92 16.83
CA VAL A 40 13.85 -4.06 17.42
C VAL A 40 14.42 -4.37 18.80
N GLU A 41 15.74 -4.32 18.96
CA GLU A 41 16.39 -4.53 20.26
C GLU A 41 15.99 -3.44 21.29
N GLN A 42 15.96 -2.16 20.90
CA GLN A 42 15.49 -1.06 21.76
C GLN A 42 14.01 -1.23 22.14
N LEU A 43 13.16 -1.61 21.20
CA LEU A 43 11.76 -1.92 21.46
C LEU A 43 11.64 -3.06 22.49
N CYS A 44 12.43 -4.13 22.33
CA CYS A 44 12.46 -5.26 23.26
C CYS A 44 12.88 -4.85 24.68
N CYS A 45 13.78 -3.89 24.83
CA CYS A 45 14.09 -3.31 26.15
C CYS A 45 12.86 -2.64 26.77
N GLY A 46 12.10 -1.88 26.00
CA GLY A 46 10.84 -1.27 26.44
C GLY A 46 9.78 -2.30 26.84
N LEU A 47 9.62 -3.37 26.05
CA LEU A 47 8.67 -4.46 26.34
C LEU A 47 9.01 -5.22 27.64
N LYS A 48 10.28 -5.27 28.03
CA LYS A 48 10.72 -5.90 29.28
C LYS A 48 10.48 -5.02 30.51
N SER A 49 10.16 -3.74 30.33
CA SER A 49 9.91 -2.83 31.45
C SER A 49 8.67 -3.25 32.24
N ALA A 50 8.78 -3.27 33.56
CA ALA A 50 7.65 -3.53 34.46
C ALA A 50 6.49 -2.52 34.34
N THR A 51 6.75 -1.36 33.71
CA THR A 51 5.73 -0.33 33.45
C THR A 51 5.09 -0.44 32.06
N CYS A 52 5.57 -1.33 31.19
CA CYS A 52 5.02 -1.49 29.86
C CYS A 52 3.62 -2.10 29.94
N ARG A 53 2.64 -1.49 29.27
CA ARG A 53 1.25 -2.00 29.20
C ARG A 53 0.79 -2.22 27.76
N LEU A 54 1.74 -2.44 26.86
CA LEU A 54 1.42 -2.65 25.45
C LEU A 54 0.78 -4.02 25.27
N GLU A 55 -0.47 -4.05 24.78
CA GLU A 55 -1.24 -5.27 24.51
C GLU A 55 -1.13 -5.71 23.05
N VAL A 56 -1.01 -4.76 22.12
CA VAL A 56 -0.96 -5.04 20.68
C VAL A 56 0.31 -4.44 20.08
N LEU A 57 1.10 -5.29 19.41
CA LEU A 57 2.32 -4.90 18.72
C LEU A 57 2.28 -5.41 17.29
N ARG A 58 2.26 -4.48 16.33
CA ARG A 58 2.29 -4.81 14.90
C ARG A 58 3.61 -4.35 14.31
N LEU A 59 4.47 -5.31 13.99
CA LEU A 59 5.74 -5.12 13.29
C LEU A 59 5.69 -5.72 11.88
N SER A 60 4.49 -5.87 11.34
CA SER A 60 4.29 -6.44 10.02
C SER A 60 5.04 -5.62 8.96
N GLY A 61 5.90 -6.26 8.16
CA GLY A 61 6.70 -5.57 7.15
C GLY A 61 7.88 -4.77 7.68
N CYS A 62 8.24 -4.89 8.96
CA CYS A 62 9.31 -4.10 9.59
C CYS A 62 10.73 -4.66 9.36
N VAL A 63 10.86 -5.72 8.56
CA VAL A 63 12.13 -6.38 8.24
C VAL A 63 12.79 -6.96 9.50
N VAL A 64 11.98 -7.65 10.31
CA VAL A 64 12.41 -8.40 11.48
C VAL A 64 13.12 -9.68 11.02
N SER A 65 14.41 -9.78 11.36
CA SER A 65 15.23 -10.97 11.11
C SER A 65 15.06 -12.00 12.24
N GLU A 66 15.70 -13.16 12.09
CA GLU A 66 15.78 -14.17 13.16
C GLU A 66 16.27 -13.59 14.49
N ARG A 67 17.36 -12.82 14.47
CA ARG A 67 17.86 -12.15 15.69
C ARG A 67 16.81 -11.24 16.33
N GLY A 68 16.06 -10.50 15.51
CA GLY A 68 14.95 -9.67 15.99
C GLY A 68 13.82 -10.50 16.60
N GLY A 69 13.46 -11.62 15.96
CA GLY A 69 12.49 -12.59 16.47
C GLY A 69 12.91 -13.19 17.81
N ALA A 70 14.18 -13.59 17.96
CA ALA A 70 14.73 -14.10 19.22
C ALA A 70 14.69 -13.05 20.33
N ALA A 71 15.03 -11.80 20.01
CA ALA A 71 14.94 -10.69 20.97
C ALA A 71 13.50 -10.44 21.42
N LEU A 72 12.54 -10.50 20.50
CA LEU A 72 11.11 -10.40 20.80
C LEU A 72 10.65 -11.56 21.68
N ALA A 73 10.97 -12.81 21.32
CA ALA A 73 10.61 -13.97 22.13
C ALA A 73 11.15 -13.87 23.56
N SER A 74 12.40 -13.41 23.72
CA SER A 74 13.00 -13.14 25.03
C SER A 74 12.25 -12.05 25.81
N ALA A 75 11.79 -10.99 25.15
CA ALA A 75 11.01 -9.93 25.80
C ALA A 75 9.62 -10.42 26.23
N LEU A 76 8.97 -11.23 25.40
CA LEU A 76 7.61 -11.72 25.64
C LEU A 76 7.55 -12.85 26.67
N SER A 77 8.67 -13.57 26.86
CA SER A 77 8.82 -14.55 27.94
C SER A 77 9.06 -13.89 29.32
N SER A 78 9.19 -12.56 29.39
CA SER A 78 9.32 -11.83 30.66
C SER A 78 8.00 -11.86 31.43
N ALA A 79 8.08 -12.03 32.75
CA ALA A 79 6.91 -12.02 33.65
C ALA A 79 6.13 -10.70 33.64
N HIS A 80 6.69 -9.64 33.05
CA HIS A 80 6.08 -8.32 32.95
C HIS A 80 5.46 -8.02 31.58
N SER A 81 5.46 -8.97 30.65
CA SER A 81 4.79 -8.75 29.38
C SER A 81 3.28 -8.72 29.57
N HIS A 82 2.63 -7.76 28.91
CA HIS A 82 1.17 -7.68 28.78
C HIS A 82 0.72 -7.91 27.33
N LEU A 83 1.64 -8.29 26.43
CA LEU A 83 1.37 -8.35 25.01
C LEU A 83 0.48 -9.55 24.69
N THR A 84 -0.70 -9.26 24.15
CA THR A 84 -1.72 -10.23 23.78
C THR A 84 -1.73 -10.54 22.29
N GLU A 85 -1.34 -9.57 21.45
CA GLU A 85 -1.27 -9.69 19.99
C GLU A 85 0.11 -9.26 19.47
N LEU A 86 0.74 -10.15 18.71
CA LEU A 86 1.93 -9.86 17.93
C LEU A 86 1.70 -10.17 16.45
N ASP A 87 1.92 -9.17 15.60
CA ASP A 87 1.92 -9.35 14.16
C ASP A 87 3.33 -9.13 13.58
N LEU A 88 3.94 -10.21 13.11
CA LEU A 88 5.20 -10.25 12.37
C LEU A 88 5.02 -10.71 10.91
N SER A 89 3.81 -10.66 10.35
CA SER A 89 3.60 -10.92 8.93
C SER A 89 4.53 -10.06 8.05
N TYR A 90 4.87 -10.53 6.85
CA TYR A 90 5.80 -9.88 5.94
C TYR A 90 7.20 -9.61 6.53
N ASN A 91 7.74 -10.57 7.29
CA ASN A 91 9.11 -10.55 7.84
C ASN A 91 9.81 -11.90 7.63
N HIS A 92 11.03 -12.05 8.16
CA HIS A 92 11.76 -13.32 8.18
C HIS A 92 12.32 -13.62 9.58
N PRO A 93 11.47 -14.07 10.52
CA PRO A 93 11.92 -14.46 11.86
C PRO A 93 12.74 -15.77 11.89
N GLY A 94 12.94 -16.46 10.76
CA GLY A 94 13.76 -17.67 10.68
C GLY A 94 13.35 -18.73 11.73
N ALA A 95 14.34 -19.36 12.37
CA ALA A 95 14.10 -20.33 13.45
C ALA A 95 13.37 -19.73 14.67
N SER A 96 13.41 -18.40 14.84
CA SER A 96 12.70 -17.74 15.94
C SER A 96 11.17 -17.77 15.80
N ALA A 97 10.65 -18.11 14.61
CA ALA A 97 9.22 -18.37 14.41
C ALA A 97 8.71 -19.46 15.35
N GLU A 98 9.46 -20.55 15.51
CA GLU A 98 9.11 -21.67 16.39
C GLU A 98 9.16 -21.26 17.86
N VAL A 99 10.17 -20.46 18.24
CA VAL A 99 10.29 -19.94 19.61
C VAL A 99 9.12 -19.02 19.96
N LEU A 100 8.74 -18.10 19.05
CA LEU A 100 7.59 -17.22 19.26
C LEU A 100 6.27 -17.99 19.34
N THR A 101 6.14 -19.07 18.56
CA THR A 101 4.99 -19.98 18.60
C THR A 101 4.91 -20.67 19.97
N ALA A 102 6.05 -21.16 20.49
CA ALA A 102 6.11 -21.74 21.83
C ALA A 102 5.78 -20.72 22.94
N VAL A 103 6.16 -19.45 22.78
CA VAL A 103 5.75 -18.38 23.70
C VAL A 103 4.24 -18.16 23.69
N ARG A 104 3.60 -18.16 22.51
CA ARG A 104 2.13 -18.05 22.40
C ARG A 104 1.41 -19.25 23.06
N ASP A 105 1.93 -20.45 22.86
CA ASP A 105 1.27 -21.68 23.33
C ASP A 105 1.51 -21.94 24.83
N HIS A 106 2.35 -21.14 25.48
CA HIS A 106 2.65 -21.29 26.89
C HIS A 106 1.53 -20.70 27.77
N PRO A 107 1.01 -21.46 28.75
CA PRO A 107 -0.20 -21.07 29.51
C PRO A 107 -0.02 -19.86 30.43
N HIS A 108 1.23 -19.47 30.73
CA HIS A 108 1.53 -18.36 31.64
C HIS A 108 1.88 -17.06 30.92
N TYR A 109 1.98 -17.05 29.59
CA TYR A 109 2.23 -15.83 28.83
C TYR A 109 0.91 -15.29 28.23
N PRO A 110 0.73 -13.96 28.16
CA PRO A 110 -0.53 -13.36 27.72
C PRO A 110 -0.75 -13.42 26.20
N LEU A 111 0.28 -13.77 25.43
CA LEU A 111 0.26 -13.76 23.98
C LEU A 111 -0.65 -14.87 23.45
N HIS A 112 -1.79 -14.51 22.90
CA HIS A 112 -2.73 -15.47 22.31
C HIS A 112 -2.84 -15.32 20.79
N THR A 113 -2.61 -14.12 20.26
CA THR A 113 -2.61 -13.86 18.81
C THR A 113 -1.19 -13.68 18.30
N LEU A 114 -0.75 -14.58 17.42
CA LEU A 114 0.53 -14.48 16.73
C LEU A 114 0.30 -14.61 15.22
N ARG A 115 0.65 -13.58 14.45
CA ARG A 115 0.64 -13.62 12.98
C ARG A 115 2.09 -13.65 12.48
N LEU A 116 2.45 -14.68 11.74
CA LEU A 116 3.79 -14.83 11.14
C LEU A 116 3.73 -14.77 9.62
N ASP A 117 2.64 -15.24 9.02
CA ASP A 117 2.50 -15.34 7.58
C ASP A 117 1.91 -14.08 6.93
N PRO A 118 2.38 -13.71 5.72
CA PRO A 118 3.42 -14.41 4.95
C PRO A 118 4.84 -14.13 5.51
N ALA A 119 5.69 -15.16 5.59
CA ALA A 119 7.10 -15.01 6.02
C ALA A 119 8.10 -15.40 4.91
N GLY A 120 9.38 -15.09 5.11
CA GLY A 120 10.48 -15.52 4.22
C GLY A 120 11.49 -14.43 3.86
N GLU A 121 12.66 -14.85 3.37
CA GLU A 121 13.78 -13.96 3.00
C GLU A 121 13.38 -12.84 2.03
N ARG A 122 12.43 -13.10 1.12
CA ARG A 122 11.89 -12.09 0.18
C ARG A 122 11.37 -10.82 0.86
N TRP A 123 10.97 -10.90 2.13
CA TRP A 123 10.47 -9.76 2.88
C TRP A 123 11.56 -8.94 3.58
N MET A 124 12.82 -9.36 3.46
CA MET A 124 13.97 -8.71 4.08
C MET A 124 14.51 -7.51 3.29
N VAL A 125 13.75 -7.02 2.31
CA VAL A 125 14.05 -5.79 1.59
C VAL A 125 13.25 -4.60 2.14
N THR A 126 13.80 -3.39 2.01
CA THR A 126 13.13 -2.14 2.40
C THR A 126 12.12 -1.68 1.36
N GLY A 127 11.13 -0.91 1.80
CA GLY A 127 10.25 -0.16 0.91
C GLY A 127 9.07 -0.97 0.38
N PRO A 128 8.16 -0.30 -0.34
CA PRO A 128 6.89 -0.88 -0.77
C PRO A 128 7.04 -1.88 -1.91
N ARG A 129 8.15 -1.84 -2.67
CA ARG A 129 8.42 -2.77 -3.79
C ARG A 129 8.41 -4.25 -3.41
N LYS A 130 8.65 -4.60 -2.14
CA LYS A 130 8.50 -5.99 -1.69
C LYS A 130 7.08 -6.52 -1.81
N TYR A 131 6.09 -5.64 -1.80
CA TYR A 131 4.68 -5.95 -1.98
C TYR A 131 4.26 -5.92 -3.46
N PHE A 132 5.22 -5.93 -4.39
CA PHE A 132 4.92 -5.84 -5.80
C PHE A 132 3.93 -6.90 -6.24
N CYS A 133 2.91 -6.46 -6.98
CA CYS A 133 1.93 -7.32 -7.61
C CYS A 133 1.99 -7.14 -9.13
N ASP A 134 2.03 -8.25 -9.86
CA ASP A 134 1.94 -8.22 -11.31
C ASP A 134 0.49 -7.98 -11.76
N VAL A 135 0.23 -6.76 -12.23
CA VAL A 135 -1.11 -6.32 -12.64
C VAL A 135 -1.28 -6.49 -14.15
N SER A 136 -2.36 -7.15 -14.57
CA SER A 136 -2.71 -7.29 -15.98
C SER A 136 -3.98 -6.51 -16.30
N LEU A 137 -4.00 -5.80 -17.43
CA LEU A 137 -5.17 -5.05 -17.89
C LEU A 137 -6.24 -5.96 -18.51
N ASP A 138 -7.52 -5.69 -18.20
CA ASP A 138 -8.63 -6.48 -18.72
C ASP A 138 -9.25 -5.86 -19.99
N PRO A 139 -9.03 -6.44 -21.18
CA PRO A 139 -9.64 -5.96 -22.42
C PRO A 139 -11.17 -6.10 -22.44
N ASN A 140 -11.77 -6.93 -21.59
CA ASN A 140 -13.22 -7.07 -21.49
C ASN A 140 -13.88 -5.90 -20.77
N THR A 141 -13.13 -5.13 -19.99
CA THR A 141 -13.61 -3.92 -19.33
C THR A 141 -13.34 -2.66 -20.12
N ALA A 142 -12.34 -2.69 -21.01
CA ALA A 142 -11.84 -1.51 -21.70
C ALA A 142 -12.87 -0.83 -22.60
N ASN A 143 -13.05 0.47 -22.46
CA ASN A 143 -13.85 1.25 -23.40
C ASN A 143 -13.28 1.16 -24.83
N ASN A 144 -14.16 1.25 -25.84
CA ASN A 144 -13.75 1.11 -27.25
C ASN A 144 -12.85 2.25 -27.75
N THR A 145 -12.66 3.33 -27.00
CA THR A 145 -11.68 4.38 -27.33
C THR A 145 -10.28 4.11 -26.76
N LEU A 146 -10.10 3.00 -26.04
CA LEU A 146 -8.84 2.61 -25.41
C LEU A 146 -8.19 1.45 -26.15
N GLN A 147 -6.95 1.64 -26.59
CA GLN A 147 -6.13 0.60 -27.19
C GLN A 147 -5.18 0.02 -26.14
N LEU A 148 -5.23 -1.30 -25.94
CA LEU A 148 -4.27 -2.01 -25.10
C LEU A 148 -3.07 -2.47 -25.92
N SER A 149 -1.88 -2.45 -25.33
CA SER A 149 -0.69 -3.10 -25.90
C SER A 149 -0.82 -4.62 -25.89
N GLU A 150 0.00 -5.30 -26.71
CA GLU A 150 0.00 -6.77 -26.84
C GLU A 150 0.12 -7.48 -25.49
N TYR A 151 1.03 -7.02 -24.64
CA TYR A 151 1.26 -7.57 -23.30
C TYR A 151 0.27 -7.07 -22.23
N ARG A 152 -0.71 -6.24 -22.59
CA ARG A 152 -1.73 -5.69 -21.68
C ARG A 152 -1.13 -4.98 -20.47
N ARG A 153 -0.03 -4.28 -20.70
CA ARG A 153 0.68 -3.46 -19.69
C ARG A 153 0.48 -1.97 -19.92
N THR A 154 0.19 -1.59 -21.17
CA THR A 154 -0.02 -0.19 -21.56
C THR A 154 -1.41 -0.04 -22.13
N VAL A 155 -2.05 1.07 -21.81
CA VAL A 155 -3.27 1.52 -22.44
C VAL A 155 -3.08 2.94 -22.95
N THR A 156 -3.56 3.20 -24.16
CA THR A 156 -3.53 4.50 -24.82
C THR A 156 -4.92 4.87 -25.27
N ARG A 157 -5.31 6.14 -25.12
CA ARG A 157 -6.56 6.64 -25.72
C ARG A 157 -6.32 7.03 -27.16
N VAL A 158 -7.10 6.45 -28.06
CA VAL A 158 -7.00 6.64 -29.51
C VAL A 158 -8.30 7.18 -30.07
N GLU A 159 -8.23 7.84 -31.23
CA GLU A 159 -9.42 8.38 -31.90
C GLU A 159 -10.25 7.26 -32.57
N ALA A 160 -9.58 6.26 -33.13
CA ALA A 160 -10.24 5.14 -33.80
C ALA A 160 -10.86 4.16 -32.78
N LEU A 161 -12.12 3.79 -32.99
CA LEU A 161 -12.79 2.80 -32.15
C LEU A 161 -12.14 1.41 -32.32
N GLN A 162 -11.76 0.83 -31.19
CA GLN A 162 -11.25 -0.53 -31.10
C GLN A 162 -12.39 -1.54 -31.20
N LEU A 163 -12.15 -2.61 -31.96
CA LEU A 163 -13.14 -3.64 -32.27
C LEU A 163 -13.20 -4.73 -31.19
N TYR A 164 -13.39 -4.34 -29.94
CA TYR A 164 -13.55 -5.32 -28.87
C TYR A 164 -14.94 -5.98 -28.91
N PRO A 165 -15.05 -7.28 -28.57
CA PRO A 165 -16.33 -7.94 -28.44
C PRO A 165 -17.24 -7.27 -27.41
N SER A 166 -18.56 -7.32 -27.62
CA SER A 166 -19.51 -6.87 -26.61
C SER A 166 -19.35 -7.68 -25.32
N HIS A 167 -19.29 -6.99 -24.17
CA HIS A 167 -19.11 -7.62 -22.86
C HIS A 167 -19.83 -6.81 -21.78
N GLN A 168 -20.41 -7.48 -20.78
CA GLN A 168 -21.20 -6.82 -19.72
C GLN A 168 -20.36 -5.90 -18.83
N ASP A 169 -19.08 -6.23 -18.64
CA ASP A 169 -18.15 -5.46 -17.80
C ASP A 169 -17.52 -4.27 -18.55
N ARG A 170 -17.83 -4.09 -19.84
CA ARG A 170 -17.23 -3.06 -20.70
C ARG A 170 -17.74 -1.67 -20.35
N PHE A 171 -16.82 -0.76 -20.05
CA PHE A 171 -17.18 0.65 -19.90
C PHE A 171 -17.63 1.25 -21.24
N SER A 172 -18.83 1.82 -21.24
CA SER A 172 -19.41 2.50 -22.41
C SER A 172 -19.52 4.01 -22.24
N SER A 173 -19.77 4.49 -21.03
CA SER A 173 -19.96 5.93 -20.74
C SER A 173 -18.65 6.72 -20.63
N CYS A 174 -17.56 6.07 -20.22
CA CYS A 174 -16.27 6.73 -19.93
C CYS A 174 -15.12 5.96 -20.58
N PRO A 175 -14.04 6.65 -21.00
CA PRO A 175 -12.81 6.07 -21.54
C PRO A 175 -11.97 5.43 -20.42
N GLN A 176 -12.51 4.37 -19.82
CA GLN A 176 -11.96 3.68 -18.65
C GLN A 176 -11.74 2.19 -18.90
N LEU A 177 -10.91 1.58 -18.05
CA LEU A 177 -10.74 0.13 -17.94
C LEU A 177 -10.37 -0.27 -16.49
N LEU A 178 -10.52 -1.55 -16.17
CA LEU A 178 -9.97 -2.18 -14.98
C LEU A 178 -8.91 -3.25 -15.33
N SER A 179 -8.10 -3.60 -14.35
CA SER A 179 -7.28 -4.80 -14.36
C SER A 179 -8.13 -6.07 -14.24
N SER A 180 -7.58 -7.19 -14.72
CA SER A 180 -8.11 -8.52 -14.43
C SER A 180 -7.57 -9.05 -13.10
N THR A 181 -6.40 -8.57 -12.68
CA THR A 181 -5.80 -8.89 -11.38
C THR A 181 -6.55 -8.17 -10.25
N ALA A 182 -7.01 -8.93 -9.26
CA ALA A 182 -7.57 -8.42 -8.01
C ALA A 182 -6.44 -8.18 -6.99
N LEU A 183 -6.43 -7.02 -6.35
CA LEU A 183 -5.50 -6.68 -5.28
C LEU A 183 -6.04 -7.18 -3.94
N THR A 184 -5.18 -7.87 -3.19
CA THR A 184 -5.49 -8.45 -1.87
C THR A 184 -4.31 -8.28 -0.92
N GLY A 185 -4.56 -8.36 0.38
CA GLY A 185 -3.54 -8.17 1.43
C GLY A 185 -2.81 -6.83 1.26
N ARG A 186 -1.48 -6.89 1.25
CA ARG A 186 -0.62 -5.78 0.84
C ARG A 186 -0.20 -5.92 -0.61
N SER A 187 -0.48 -4.89 -1.41
CA SER A 187 -0.20 -4.86 -2.85
C SER A 187 0.46 -3.54 -3.23
N TYR A 188 1.40 -3.60 -4.16
CA TYR A 188 2.11 -2.43 -4.69
C TYR A 188 2.31 -2.54 -6.20
N PHE A 189 2.10 -1.45 -6.92
CA PHE A 189 2.46 -1.35 -8.33
C PHE A 189 2.93 0.07 -8.66
N GLU A 190 3.75 0.19 -9.72
CA GLU A 190 4.17 1.48 -10.26
C GLU A 190 3.60 1.67 -11.66
N VAL A 191 3.28 2.91 -12.00
CA VAL A 191 2.85 3.31 -13.33
C VAL A 191 3.64 4.51 -13.82
N GLU A 192 3.90 4.52 -15.12
CA GLU A 192 4.26 5.72 -15.87
C GLU A 192 3.10 6.17 -16.74
N TRP A 193 3.02 7.47 -17.01
CA TRP A 193 1.95 8.00 -17.85
C TRP A 193 2.38 9.18 -18.71
N SER A 194 1.57 9.46 -19.72
CA SER A 194 1.64 10.65 -20.56
C SER A 194 0.24 11.23 -20.76
N GLY A 195 0.13 12.55 -20.82
CA GLY A 195 -1.14 13.25 -21.00
C GLY A 195 -2.01 13.27 -19.73
N ASP A 196 -3.33 13.26 -19.93
CA ASP A 196 -4.31 13.39 -18.86
C ASP A 196 -4.92 12.04 -18.52
N VAL A 197 -4.65 11.60 -17.30
CA VAL A 197 -5.00 10.24 -16.86
C VAL A 197 -5.50 10.25 -15.42
N VAL A 198 -6.26 9.21 -15.09
CA VAL A 198 -6.72 8.90 -13.74
C VAL A 198 -6.19 7.53 -13.38
N ILE A 199 -5.51 7.43 -12.24
CA ILE A 199 -5.13 6.16 -11.62
C ILE A 199 -6.14 5.90 -10.50
N ALA A 200 -6.79 4.76 -10.52
CA ALA A 200 -7.81 4.41 -9.54
C ALA A 200 -7.61 3.03 -8.94
N LEU A 201 -8.12 2.85 -7.71
CA LEU A 201 -8.54 1.55 -7.22
C LEU A 201 -10.06 1.54 -7.16
N SER A 202 -10.67 0.44 -7.59
CA SER A 202 -12.12 0.32 -7.68
C SER A 202 -12.60 -1.07 -7.30
N HIS A 203 -13.74 -1.10 -6.63
CA HIS A 203 -14.58 -2.29 -6.55
C HIS A 203 -15.01 -2.75 -7.94
N ARG A 204 -15.18 -4.08 -8.11
CA ARG A 204 -15.60 -4.64 -9.41
C ARG A 204 -17.02 -4.22 -9.78
N GLY A 205 -17.85 -3.92 -8.78
CA GLY A 205 -19.25 -3.52 -8.95
C GLY A 205 -19.48 -2.12 -9.53
N ILE A 206 -18.44 -1.32 -9.80
CA ILE A 206 -18.59 0.03 -10.37
C ILE A 206 -19.42 0.01 -11.66
N GLY A 207 -20.26 1.04 -11.85
CA GLY A 207 -21.13 1.18 -13.01
C GLY A 207 -20.35 1.20 -14.33
N ARG A 208 -20.89 0.56 -15.37
CA ARG A 208 -20.25 0.45 -16.69
C ARG A 208 -20.92 1.28 -17.78
N ARG A 209 -22.16 1.69 -17.55
CA ARG A 209 -23.04 2.35 -18.52
C ARG A 209 -24.06 3.24 -17.84
N GLY A 210 -24.59 4.21 -18.59
CA GLY A 210 -25.59 5.15 -18.10
C GLY A 210 -24.96 6.34 -17.38
N ASP A 211 -25.50 6.69 -16.21
CA ASP A 211 -25.07 7.83 -15.39
C ASP A 211 -23.55 7.85 -15.18
N LEU A 212 -22.94 8.98 -15.56
CA LEU A 212 -21.50 9.17 -15.48
C LEU A 212 -20.99 9.11 -14.05
N ASP A 213 -21.77 9.58 -13.07
CA ASP A 213 -21.37 9.60 -11.67
C ASP A 213 -21.21 8.19 -11.10
N GLN A 214 -22.08 7.28 -11.54
CA GLN A 214 -22.03 5.86 -11.17
C GLN A 214 -20.87 5.10 -11.84
N CYS A 215 -20.34 5.63 -12.94
CA CYS A 215 -19.34 4.95 -13.76
C CYS A 215 -17.93 5.50 -13.59
N ARG A 216 -17.77 6.81 -13.38
CA ARG A 216 -16.48 7.50 -13.40
C ARG A 216 -15.70 7.26 -12.11
N PHE A 217 -14.42 6.94 -12.22
CA PHE A 217 -13.57 6.73 -11.06
C PHE A 217 -13.46 8.00 -10.19
N GLY A 218 -13.75 7.85 -8.90
CA GLY A 218 -13.74 8.90 -7.88
C GLY A 218 -15.06 9.65 -7.69
N ASP A 219 -16.04 9.47 -8.58
CA ASP A 219 -17.34 10.17 -8.51
C ASP A 219 -18.43 9.34 -7.80
N ASN A 220 -18.05 8.18 -7.27
CA ASN A 220 -18.89 7.24 -6.53
C ASN A 220 -18.15 6.74 -5.28
N ASP A 221 -18.85 5.92 -4.50
CA ASP A 221 -18.32 5.24 -3.31
C ASP A 221 -17.54 3.95 -3.65
N GLN A 222 -17.58 3.51 -4.91
CA GLN A 222 -16.94 2.28 -5.38
C GLN A 222 -15.46 2.45 -5.70
N SER A 223 -14.95 3.69 -5.74
CA SER A 223 -13.60 3.96 -6.24
C SER A 223 -12.90 5.13 -5.57
N TRP A 224 -11.57 5.06 -5.57
CA TRP A 224 -10.64 6.08 -5.08
C TRP A 224 -9.67 6.40 -6.20
N SER A 225 -9.54 7.67 -6.58
CA SER A 225 -8.81 8.03 -7.80
C SER A 225 -7.88 9.23 -7.64
N LEU A 226 -6.67 9.09 -8.17
CA LEU A 226 -5.71 10.17 -8.35
C LEU A 226 -5.78 10.63 -9.81
N ARG A 227 -6.26 11.87 -10.00
CA ARG A 227 -6.40 12.50 -11.31
C ARG A 227 -5.21 13.41 -11.59
N MET A 228 -4.61 13.24 -12.76
CA MET A 228 -3.46 14.02 -13.24
C MET A 228 -3.86 14.70 -14.56
N GLU A 229 -4.03 16.02 -14.51
CA GLU A 229 -4.47 16.84 -15.64
C GLU A 229 -3.50 18.02 -15.81
N GLY A 230 -2.63 17.94 -16.82
CA GLY A 230 -1.50 18.86 -16.95
C GLY A 230 -0.71 18.96 -15.64
N ASP A 231 -0.63 20.16 -15.07
CA ASP A 231 0.06 20.44 -13.81
C ASP A 231 -0.77 20.19 -12.54
N ARG A 232 -2.05 19.83 -12.69
CA ARG A 232 -2.98 19.65 -11.56
C ARG A 232 -3.05 18.20 -11.14
N ARG A 233 -2.99 18.00 -9.83
CA ARG A 233 -3.13 16.69 -9.19
C ARG A 233 -4.20 16.79 -8.14
N SER A 234 -5.13 15.85 -8.17
CA SER A 234 -6.28 15.89 -7.29
C SER A 234 -6.75 14.48 -7.00
N PHE A 235 -7.00 14.22 -5.74
CA PHE A 235 -7.59 12.98 -5.29
C PHE A 235 -9.12 13.12 -5.27
N TYR A 236 -9.83 12.09 -5.70
CA TYR A 236 -11.29 12.04 -5.72
C TYR A 236 -11.81 10.75 -5.09
N HIS A 237 -12.85 10.90 -4.28
CA HIS A 237 -13.70 9.82 -3.77
C HIS A 237 -15.07 10.40 -3.44
N CYS A 238 -16.16 9.73 -3.86
CA CYS A 238 -17.53 10.25 -3.70
C CYS A 238 -17.71 11.69 -4.22
N LYS A 239 -17.09 12.04 -5.35
CA LYS A 239 -17.02 13.39 -5.95
C LYS A 239 -16.31 14.44 -5.10
N ARG A 240 -15.80 14.07 -3.93
CA ARG A 240 -15.07 14.98 -3.06
C ARG A 240 -13.65 15.09 -3.58
N LYS A 241 -13.28 16.31 -3.93
CA LYS A 241 -11.93 16.66 -4.39
C LYS A 241 -11.04 17.02 -3.20
N THR A 242 -9.87 16.41 -3.14
CA THR A 242 -8.76 16.84 -2.29
C THR A 242 -7.60 17.28 -3.19
N GLN A 243 -7.11 18.49 -3.00
CA GLN A 243 -5.94 18.97 -3.74
C GLN A 243 -4.70 18.20 -3.28
N VAL A 244 -3.88 17.76 -4.23
CA VAL A 244 -2.60 17.09 -3.97
C VAL A 244 -1.48 18.03 -4.41
N ASP A 245 -0.37 18.01 -3.67
CA ASP A 245 0.77 18.88 -3.91
C ASP A 245 1.39 18.66 -5.31
N TYR A 246 2.11 19.69 -5.75
CA TYR A 246 2.67 19.76 -7.10
C TYR A 246 3.67 18.62 -7.36
N TYR A 247 3.62 18.08 -8.58
CA TYR A 247 4.34 16.87 -8.99
C TYR A 247 5.18 17.13 -10.24
N TYR A 248 6.48 16.83 -10.22
CA TYR A 248 7.38 17.08 -11.36
C TYR A 248 7.69 15.83 -12.19
N LYS A 249 7.39 14.63 -11.69
CA LYS A 249 7.78 13.37 -12.31
C LYS A 249 6.64 12.81 -13.17
N GLN A 250 6.81 11.61 -13.71
CA GLN A 250 5.77 10.89 -14.49
C GLN A 250 5.66 9.43 -14.00
N ARG A 251 5.97 9.15 -12.72
CA ARG A 251 5.96 7.81 -12.14
C ARG A 251 5.37 7.76 -10.73
N VAL A 252 4.21 7.12 -10.60
CA VAL A 252 3.48 6.99 -9.33
C VAL A 252 3.51 5.54 -8.87
N GLY A 253 3.88 5.34 -7.61
CA GLY A 253 3.70 4.10 -6.89
C GLY A 253 2.39 4.13 -6.12
N VAL A 254 1.64 3.04 -6.18
CA VAL A 254 0.37 2.87 -5.47
C VAL A 254 0.52 1.68 -4.53
N PHE A 255 0.33 1.91 -3.23
CA PHE A 255 0.36 0.89 -2.20
C PHE A 255 -1.01 0.76 -1.55
N LEU A 256 -1.50 -0.49 -1.46
CA LEU A 256 -2.72 -0.85 -0.75
C LEU A 256 -2.35 -1.77 0.41
N ASP A 257 -2.80 -1.43 1.62
CA ASP A 257 -2.92 -2.35 2.74
C ASP A 257 -4.42 -2.57 3.02
N SER A 258 -4.96 -3.65 2.46
CA SER A 258 -6.39 -3.96 2.59
C SER A 258 -6.81 -4.31 4.02
N GLU A 259 -5.91 -4.90 4.81
CA GLU A 259 -6.18 -5.25 6.21
C GLU A 259 -6.18 -4.02 7.10
N ALA A 260 -5.24 -3.09 6.87
CA ALA A 260 -5.19 -1.83 7.60
C ALA A 260 -6.19 -0.78 7.07
N GLY A 261 -6.81 -1.03 5.91
CA GLY A 261 -7.69 -0.08 5.24
C GLY A 261 -6.96 1.19 4.83
N VAL A 262 -5.74 1.07 4.27
CA VAL A 262 -4.92 2.21 3.87
C VAL A 262 -4.57 2.12 2.38
N LEU A 263 -4.86 3.19 1.65
CA LEU A 263 -4.38 3.40 0.29
C LEU A 263 -3.43 4.59 0.28
N TYR A 264 -2.29 4.41 -0.37
CA TYR A 264 -1.21 5.37 -0.40
C TYR A 264 -0.66 5.54 -1.82
N PHE A 265 -0.50 6.79 -2.22
CA PHE A 265 0.11 7.21 -3.47
C PHE A 265 1.46 7.87 -3.15
N SER A 266 2.50 7.46 -3.86
CA SER A 266 3.84 8.01 -3.75
C SER A 266 4.41 8.41 -5.10
N GLU A 267 5.21 9.46 -5.09
CA GLU A 267 6.17 9.74 -6.14
C GLU A 267 7.29 8.72 -6.08
N VAL A 268 7.72 8.23 -7.25
CA VAL A 268 8.87 7.33 -7.35
C VAL A 268 9.92 7.96 -8.24
N ASP A 269 11.10 8.21 -7.69
CA ASP A 269 12.24 8.70 -8.46
C ASP A 269 13.13 7.53 -8.89
N TYR A 270 12.91 7.00 -10.11
CA TYR A 270 13.74 5.97 -10.77
C TYR A 270 14.39 4.95 -9.79
N GLY A 271 13.60 4.39 -8.88
CA GLY A 271 14.02 3.37 -7.92
C GLY A 271 14.83 3.83 -6.69
N LYS A 272 15.04 5.14 -6.49
CA LYS A 272 15.91 5.67 -5.42
C LYS A 272 15.17 6.21 -4.21
N SER A 273 13.97 6.76 -4.38
CA SER A 273 13.20 7.33 -3.28
C SER A 273 11.69 7.29 -3.53
N TRP A 274 10.94 7.24 -2.42
CA TRP A 274 9.48 7.36 -2.38
C TRP A 274 9.12 8.61 -1.60
N SER A 275 8.43 9.56 -2.23
CA SER A 275 7.88 10.74 -1.55
C SER A 275 6.37 10.60 -1.41
N PRO A 276 5.78 10.84 -0.22
CA PRO A 276 4.33 10.80 -0.03
C PRO A 276 3.62 11.83 -0.92
N LEU A 277 2.57 11.39 -1.62
CA LEU A 277 1.65 12.28 -2.35
C LEU A 277 0.30 12.37 -1.64
N HIS A 278 -0.29 11.21 -1.35
CA HIS A 278 -1.60 11.18 -0.73
C HIS A 278 -1.82 9.86 0.01
N SER A 279 -2.50 9.93 1.16
CA SER A 279 -2.93 8.77 1.92
C SER A 279 -4.40 8.91 2.26
N VAL A 280 -5.16 7.82 2.14
CA VAL A 280 -6.59 7.80 2.45
C VAL A 280 -6.95 6.48 3.12
N SER A 281 -7.90 6.55 4.05
CA SER A 281 -8.51 5.35 4.61
C SER A 281 -9.53 4.78 3.62
N VAL A 282 -9.44 3.48 3.39
CA VAL A 282 -10.31 2.73 2.47
C VAL A 282 -10.99 1.60 3.22
N SER A 283 -12.25 1.34 2.89
CA SER A 283 -12.98 0.20 3.43
C SER A 283 -12.96 -0.92 2.42
N VAL A 284 -12.10 -1.92 2.64
CA VAL A 284 -11.91 -3.04 1.69
C VAL A 284 -12.66 -4.27 2.19
N SER A 285 -13.95 -4.36 1.87
CA SER A 285 -14.76 -5.57 2.16
C SER A 285 -14.64 -6.63 1.06
N GLU A 286 -14.25 -6.21 -0.14
CA GLU A 286 -14.03 -7.07 -1.30
C GLU A 286 -12.76 -6.61 -2.05
N PRO A 287 -12.16 -7.48 -2.89
CA PRO A 287 -10.93 -7.11 -3.60
C PRO A 287 -11.09 -5.87 -4.48
N LEU A 288 -10.04 -5.06 -4.52
CA LEU A 288 -9.97 -3.89 -5.39
C LEU A 288 -9.23 -4.21 -6.68
N PHE A 289 -9.60 -3.53 -7.75
CA PHE A 289 -8.99 -3.65 -9.07
C PHE A 289 -8.34 -2.33 -9.44
N VAL A 290 -7.20 -2.40 -10.13
CA VAL A 290 -6.53 -1.23 -10.68
C VAL A 290 -7.36 -0.70 -11.83
N GLY A 291 -7.63 0.59 -11.84
CA GLY A 291 -8.41 1.25 -12.88
C GLY A 291 -7.65 2.41 -13.50
N PHE A 292 -7.85 2.59 -14.81
CA PHE A 292 -7.32 3.74 -15.54
C PHE A 292 -8.44 4.46 -16.30
N SER A 293 -8.48 5.79 -16.21
CA SER A 293 -9.23 6.67 -17.15
C SER A 293 -8.23 7.48 -17.96
N LEU A 294 -8.49 7.68 -19.24
CA LEU A 294 -7.64 8.47 -20.12
C LEU A 294 -8.49 9.56 -20.75
N GLU A 295 -8.28 10.83 -20.40
CA GLU A 295 -9.24 11.90 -20.66
C GLU A 295 -9.05 12.59 -22.02
N ARG A 296 -7.85 12.48 -22.63
CA ARG A 296 -7.56 13.04 -23.96
C ARG A 296 -6.95 11.99 -24.90
N PRO A 297 -7.30 12.00 -26.21
CA PRO A 297 -6.57 11.22 -27.21
C PRO A 297 -5.07 11.48 -27.14
N GLY A 298 -4.26 10.43 -27.30
CA GLY A 298 -2.81 10.46 -27.14
C GLY A 298 -2.32 10.29 -25.70
N SER A 299 -3.20 10.36 -24.69
CA SER A 299 -2.82 10.03 -23.31
C SER A 299 -2.55 8.53 -23.19
N SER A 300 -1.64 8.13 -22.31
CA SER A 300 -1.30 6.72 -22.07
C SER A 300 -0.89 6.46 -20.62
N VAL A 301 -1.09 5.23 -20.17
CA VAL A 301 -0.60 4.71 -18.88
C VAL A 301 0.04 3.35 -19.10
N SER A 302 1.22 3.15 -18.52
CA SER A 302 1.99 1.90 -18.56
C SER A 302 2.26 1.40 -17.15
N LEU A 303 1.85 0.16 -16.87
CA LEU A 303 2.23 -0.55 -15.66
C LEU A 303 3.69 -1.01 -15.76
N LEU A 304 4.50 -0.70 -14.75
CA LEU A 304 5.92 -1.08 -14.70
C LEU A 304 6.14 -2.46 -14.09
N ASN A 305 7.05 -3.23 -14.67
CA ASN A 305 7.56 -4.48 -14.11
C ASN A 305 8.95 -4.25 -13.51
N PHE A 306 9.24 -4.95 -12.42
CA PHE A 306 10.56 -4.90 -11.77
C PHE A 306 11.48 -6.05 -12.18
N ASP A 307 11.06 -6.90 -13.12
CA ASP A 307 11.85 -8.03 -13.61
C ASP A 307 13.07 -7.62 -14.46
N ASN A 308 13.39 -6.32 -14.59
CA ASN A 308 14.46 -5.79 -15.45
C ASN A 308 15.30 -4.67 -14.78
N GLU A 309 15.47 -4.66 -13.44
CA GLU A 309 16.46 -3.78 -12.77
C GLU A 309 17.67 -4.56 -12.22
N ASP A 310 18.10 -5.62 -12.93
CA ASP A 310 19.43 -6.22 -12.79
C ASP A 310 20.14 -6.15 -14.16
N ASP A 311 20.85 -5.03 -14.39
CA ASP A 311 22.10 -4.92 -15.18
C ASP A 311 22.87 -3.66 -14.75
#